data_AF-A0A3M4UDU0-F1
#
_entry.id   AF-A0A3M4UDU0-F1
#
_cell.length_a   1.000
_cell.length_b   1.000
_cell.length_c   1.000
_cell.angle_alpha   90.00
_cell.angle_beta   90.00
_cell.angle_gamma   90.00
#
_symmetry.space_group_name_H-M   'P 1'
#
loop_
_entity.id
_entity.type
_entity.pdbx_description
1 polymer ?
#
loop_
_entity_poly.entity_id
_entity_poly.type
_entity_poly.pdbx_seq_one_letter_code
_entity_poly.pdbx_strand_id
1 'polypeptide(L)'
;MIRSQGFKNVRVLTDEAEFGGVKITKTGGQHGTDEMYAVPALAKPLGEAMGVVFQAPGYKTLYLAGDTVWRKEVDQTIEKYHPEVIVLNAGKQ
;
A
#
# COMPACT_ATOMS: atom_id res chain seq x y z
N MET A 1 -18.81 0.80 1.63
CA MET A 1 -18.67 2.16 2.19
C MET A 1 -18.48 3.24 1.12
N ILE A 2 -17.50 3.13 0.20
CA ILE A 2 -17.27 4.21 -0.79
C ILE A 2 -18.42 4.38 -1.82
N ARG A 3 -18.92 3.29 -2.42
CA ARG A 3 -20.02 3.38 -3.41
C ARG A 3 -21.31 3.97 -2.85
N SER A 4 -21.64 3.68 -1.59
CA SER A 4 -22.85 4.20 -0.93
C SER A 4 -22.79 5.71 -0.66
N GLN A 5 -21.61 6.33 -0.78
CA GLN A 5 -21.43 7.78 -0.65
C GLN A 5 -21.60 8.53 -1.99
N GLY A 6 -22.07 7.87 -3.06
CA GLY A 6 -22.37 8.49 -4.35
C GLY A 6 -21.27 8.36 -5.42
N PHE A 7 -20.11 7.77 -5.09
CA PHE A 7 -19.05 7.49 -6.07
C PHE A 7 -19.49 6.41 -7.06
N LYS A 8 -19.54 6.78 -8.35
CA LYS A 8 -20.04 5.89 -9.42
C LYS A 8 -18.96 5.02 -10.05
N ASN A 9 -17.72 5.51 -10.15
CA ASN A 9 -16.60 4.79 -10.75
C ASN A 9 -15.59 4.38 -9.68
N VAL A 10 -15.92 3.32 -8.93
CA VAL A 10 -15.04 2.73 -7.92
C VAL A 10 -14.51 1.41 -8.47
N ARG A 11 -13.21 1.16 -8.31
CA ARG A 11 -12.56 -0.10 -8.68
C ARG A 11 -11.78 -0.60 -7.49
N VAL A 12 -11.91 -1.89 -7.19
CA VAL A 12 -11.10 -2.53 -6.15
C VAL A 12 -9.77 -2.91 -6.77
N LEU A 13 -8.67 -2.47 -6.17
CA LEU A 13 -7.34 -2.95 -6.53
C LEU A 13 -7.10 -4.29 -5.82
N THR A 14 -7.23 -5.40 -6.54
CA THR A 14 -6.98 -6.74 -5.98
C THR A 14 -5.48 -7.04 -5.98
N ASP A 15 -4.86 -7.01 -7.15
CA ASP A 15 -3.42 -7.26 -7.35
C ASP A 15 -2.80 -6.13 -8.17
N GLU A 16 -3.32 -5.91 -9.37
CA GLU A 16 -2.88 -4.87 -10.28
C GLU A 16 -4.03 -4.18 -11.00
N ALA A 17 -3.80 -2.96 -11.44
CA ALA A 17 -4.69 -2.19 -12.29
C ALA A 17 -3.87 -1.34 -13.26
N GLU A 18 -4.54 -0.90 -14.33
CA GLU A 18 -4.03 0.15 -15.21
C GLU A 18 -4.94 1.38 -15.07
N PHE A 19 -4.32 2.56 -15.05
CA PHE A 19 -5.03 3.83 -15.07
C PHE A 19 -4.21 4.91 -15.79
N GLY A 20 -4.67 5.32 -16.97
CA GLY A 20 -4.07 6.43 -17.73
C GLY A 20 -2.64 6.15 -18.21
N GLY A 21 -2.34 4.90 -18.56
CA GLY A 21 -1.01 4.43 -18.97
C GLY A 21 -0.08 4.06 -17.80
N VAL A 22 -0.57 4.12 -16.55
CA VAL A 22 0.19 3.77 -15.35
C VAL A 22 -0.25 2.40 -14.84
N LYS A 23 0.70 1.48 -14.72
CA LYS A 23 0.49 0.23 -13.99
C LYS A 23 0.58 0.51 -12.50
N ILE A 24 -0.45 0.08 -11.77
CA ILE A 24 -0.61 0.24 -10.32
C ILE A 24 -0.64 -1.17 -9.74
N THR A 25 0.30 -1.49 -8.84
CA THR A 25 0.35 -2.81 -8.20
C THR A 25 0.23 -2.68 -6.69
N LYS A 26 -0.72 -3.42 -6.11
CA LYS A 26 -0.89 -3.52 -4.66
C LYS A 26 0.31 -4.24 -4.05
N THR A 27 0.76 -3.74 -2.89
CA THR A 27 1.79 -4.40 -2.09
C THR A 27 1.29 -4.65 -0.68
N GLY A 28 1.99 -5.51 0.04
CA GLY A 28 1.72 -5.72 1.45
C GLY A 28 2.01 -4.50 2.33
N GLY A 29 1.57 -4.57 3.58
CA GLY A 29 1.75 -3.58 4.63
C GLY A 29 1.02 -3.99 5.91
N GLN A 30 1.49 -3.49 7.06
CA GLN A 30 0.81 -3.67 8.35
C GLN A 30 0.92 -2.41 9.19
N HIS A 31 -0.24 -1.87 9.57
CA HIS A 31 -0.34 -0.63 10.34
C HIS A 31 -0.13 -0.89 11.84
N GLY A 32 1.03 -1.42 12.22
CA GLY A 32 1.36 -1.73 13.61
C GLY A 32 2.18 -3.00 13.75
N THR A 33 2.62 -3.31 14.98
CA THR A 33 3.41 -4.51 15.26
C THR A 33 2.52 -5.74 15.42
N ASP A 34 3.11 -6.93 15.36
CA ASP A 34 2.38 -8.19 15.53
C ASP A 34 1.74 -8.27 16.93
N GLU A 35 2.37 -7.70 17.97
CA GLU A 35 1.81 -7.63 19.32
C GLU A 35 0.55 -6.75 19.38
N MET A 36 0.52 -5.65 18.60
CA MET A 36 -0.67 -4.82 18.51
C MET A 36 -1.81 -5.59 17.83
N TYR A 37 -1.53 -6.34 16.76
CA TYR A 37 -2.53 -7.16 16.09
C TYR A 37 -2.99 -8.37 16.93
N ALA A 38 -2.17 -8.84 17.87
CA ALA A 38 -2.56 -9.89 18.81
C ALA A 38 -3.63 -9.44 19.83
N VAL A 39 -3.82 -8.13 20.01
CA VAL A 39 -4.85 -7.55 20.88
C VAL A 39 -6.07 -7.14 20.04
N PRO A 40 -7.23 -7.82 20.13
CA PRO A 40 -8.38 -7.54 19.25
C PRO A 40 -8.88 -6.09 19.28
N ALA A 41 -8.81 -5.45 20.44
CA ALA A 41 -9.19 -4.05 20.63
C ALA A 41 -8.28 -3.07 19.87
N LEU A 42 -7.00 -3.44 19.66
CA LEU A 42 -6.05 -2.67 18.86
C LEU A 42 -6.11 -3.08 17.38
N ALA A 43 -6.22 -4.37 17.07
CA ALA A 43 -6.25 -4.86 15.69
C ALA A 43 -7.42 -4.28 14.86
N LYS A 44 -8.61 -4.13 15.48
CA LYS A 44 -9.81 -3.62 14.80
C LYS A 44 -9.63 -2.22 14.20
N PRO A 45 -9.15 -1.19 14.94
CA PRO A 45 -8.92 0.13 14.36
C PRO A 45 -7.68 0.21 13.44
N LEU A 46 -6.67 -0.65 13.62
CA LEU A 46 -5.50 -0.67 12.72
C LEU A 46 -5.85 -1.20 11.32
N GLY A 47 -6.75 -2.18 11.25
CA GLY A 47 -7.33 -2.66 10.00
C GLY A 47 -6.32 -3.29 9.03
N GLU A 48 -6.70 -3.33 7.76
CA GLU A 48 -5.80 -3.74 6.68
C GLU A 48 -5.10 -2.51 6.09
N ALA A 49 -3.80 -2.64 5.83
CA ALA A 49 -3.01 -1.63 5.14
C ALA A 49 -2.37 -2.22 3.88
N MET A 50 -2.12 -1.37 2.89
CA MET A 50 -1.41 -1.74 1.68
C MET A 50 -0.50 -0.61 1.24
N GLY A 51 0.59 -0.97 0.57
CA GLY A 51 1.35 -0.06 -0.26
C GLY A 51 0.95 -0.18 -1.73
N VAL A 52 1.57 0.65 -2.57
CA VAL A 52 1.32 0.69 -4.01
C VAL A 52 2.61 0.98 -4.77
N VAL A 53 2.89 0.18 -5.80
CA VAL A 53 3.94 0.47 -6.78
C VAL A 53 3.32 1.04 -8.06
N PHE A 54 3.92 2.10 -8.58
CA PHE A 54 3.53 2.76 -9.82
C PHE A 54 4.63 2.61 -10.86
N GLN A 55 4.26 2.15 -12.06
CA GLN A 55 5.18 1.97 -13.19
C GLN A 55 4.57 2.53 -14.47
N ALA A 56 5.35 3.29 -15.22
CA ALA A 56 4.96 3.79 -16.54
C ALA A 56 6.21 3.91 -17.45
N PRO A 57 6.08 3.70 -18.78
CA PRO A 57 7.21 3.83 -19.70
C PRO A 57 7.83 5.22 -19.66
N GLY A 58 9.15 5.30 -19.53
CA GLY A 58 9.90 6.58 -19.50
C GLY A 58 9.89 7.30 -18.14
N TYR A 59 9.28 6.73 -17.11
CA TYR A 59 9.26 7.28 -15.75
C TYR A 59 9.97 6.35 -14.77
N LYS A 60 10.46 6.91 -13.67
CA LYS A 60 10.97 6.15 -12.52
C LYS A 60 9.85 5.30 -11.89
N THR A 61 10.19 4.11 -11.42
CA THR A 61 9.29 3.30 -10.59
C THR A 61 9.17 3.96 -9.22
N LEU A 62 7.94 4.22 -8.79
CA LEU A 62 7.64 4.80 -7.48
C LEU A 62 6.99 3.74 -6.59
N TYR A 63 7.48 3.61 -5.36
CA TYR A 63 6.85 2.81 -4.32
C TYR A 63 6.31 3.72 -3.21
N LEU A 64 4.99 3.73 -3.04
CA LEU A 64 4.33 4.27 -1.86
C LEU A 64 4.16 3.14 -0.84
N ALA A 65 4.90 3.18 0.27
CA ALA A 65 4.86 2.10 1.26
C ALA A 65 3.50 1.99 1.98
N GLY A 66 2.77 3.10 2.07
CA GLY A 66 1.53 3.20 2.82
C GLY A 66 1.77 3.19 4.33
N ASP A 67 0.69 2.98 5.07
CA ASP A 67 0.70 2.90 6.53
C ASP A 67 1.25 1.55 6.99
N THR A 68 2.57 1.40 6.97
CA THR A 68 3.25 0.16 7.38
C THR A 68 4.45 0.40 8.27
N VAL A 69 4.64 -0.49 9.24
CA VAL A 69 5.96 -0.69 9.88
C VAL A 69 6.89 -1.45 8.92
N TRP A 70 8.20 -1.45 9.19
CA TRP A 70 9.13 -2.27 8.43
C TRP A 70 8.85 -3.75 8.66
N ARG A 71 8.65 -4.50 7.58
CA ARG A 71 8.38 -5.95 7.60
C ARG A 71 8.78 -6.58 6.28
N LYS A 72 8.81 -7.92 6.24
CA LYS A 72 9.24 -8.71 5.08
C LYS A 72 8.57 -8.29 3.75
N GLU A 73 7.31 -7.90 3.77
CA GLU A 73 6.58 -7.47 2.57
C GLU A 73 7.13 -6.16 1.97
N VAL A 74 7.70 -5.28 2.80
CA VAL A 74 8.40 -4.07 2.35
C VAL A 74 9.69 -4.46 1.65
N ASP A 75 10.50 -5.35 2.25
CA ASP A 75 11.73 -5.87 1.65
C ASP A 75 11.43 -6.55 0.29
N GLN A 76 10.44 -7.44 0.27
CA GLN A 76 10.01 -8.14 -0.95
C GLN A 76 9.55 -7.17 -2.04
N THR A 77 8.92 -6.06 -1.67
CA THR A 77 8.50 -5.03 -2.63
C THR A 77 9.70 -4.30 -3.21
N ILE A 78 10.64 -3.89 -2.36
CA ILE A 78 11.88 -3.21 -2.80
C ILE A 78 12.71 -4.13 -3.70
N GLU A 79 12.86 -5.40 -3.32
CA GLU A 79 13.59 -6.41 -4.09
C GLU A 79 12.91 -6.74 -5.43
N LYS A 80 11.58 -6.84 -5.46
CA LYS A 80 10.85 -7.22 -6.68
C LYS A 80 10.79 -6.08 -7.70
N TYR A 81 10.58 -4.85 -7.24
CA TYR A 81 10.28 -3.72 -8.12
C TYR A 81 11.44 -2.74 -8.29
N HIS A 82 12.50 -2.84 -7.48
CA HIS A 82 13.67 -1.95 -7.51
C HIS A 82 13.31 -0.46 -7.69
N PRO A 83 12.43 0.10 -6.84
CA PRO A 83 11.93 1.46 -7.03
C PRO A 83 13.05 2.49 -6.91
N GLU A 84 13.13 3.43 -7.86
CA GLU A 84 14.06 4.55 -7.76
C GLU A 84 13.54 5.69 -6.87
N VAL A 85 12.25 5.67 -6.53
CA VAL A 85 11.63 6.62 -5.60
C VAL A 85 10.78 5.85 -4.59
N ILE A 86 11.02 6.07 -3.30
CA ILE A 86 10.21 5.49 -2.22
C ILE A 86 9.60 6.62 -1.38
N VAL A 87 8.28 6.58 -1.20
CA VAL A 87 7.52 7.51 -0.35
C VAL A 87 7.11 6.78 0.92
N LEU A 88 7.50 7.35 2.06
CA LEU A 88 7.29 6.79 3.39
C LEU A 88 6.39 7.69 4.24
N ASN A 89 5.46 7.07 4.97
CA ASN A 89 4.72 7.73 6.04
C ASN A 89 5.58 7.77 7.31
N ALA A 90 6.56 8.67 7.34
CA ALA A 90 7.56 8.78 8.41
C ALA A 90 7.12 9.74 9.55
N GLY A 91 5.83 9.71 9.90
CA GLY A 91 5.31 10.47 11.04
C GLY A 91 5.79 9.88 12.36
N LYS A 92 6.18 10.72 13.32
CA LYS A 92 6.33 10.29 14.72
C LYS A 92 4.96 10.35 15.41
N GLN A 93 4.59 9.27 16.09
CA GLN A 93 3.67 9.33 17.23
C GLN A 93 4.47 9.57 18.50
#